data_AF-A0A9P7GAJ2-F1
#
_entry.id   AF-A0A9P7GAJ2-F1
#
_cell.length_a   1.000
_cell.length_b   1.000
_cell.length_c   1.000
_cell.angle_alpha   90.00
_cell.angle_beta   90.00
_cell.angle_gamma   90.00
#
_symmetry.space_group_name_H-M   'P 1'
#
loop_
_entity.id
_entity.type
_entity.pdbx_description
1 polymer ?
#
loop_
_entity_poly.entity_id
_entity_poly.type
_entity_poly.pdbx_seq_one_letter_code
_entity_poly.pdbx_strand_id
1 'polypeptide(L)'
;MKFALSLIPIAAAYLVSAAPVKRDVDPALVPEFGISAGVNPTGTGDCDGITNAAGQVVKIPCSCPPDRNAFIQSLSANVAAGFAVNNPTVRLSFPTDDSKASKLARINAAAITLQNLKGPGVGCPVAATTFGAQSQAIQNGPDTPAPAPAPAPAPAPAPAPAPAPAGGVDPALVPEFGISAGVNPTGTGDCDGITNAAGQVVKIPCSCPPDRNAFIQSLSANVAAGFAVNNPTVRLSFPTDDSKASKLARINAAAITLQNLKGPGVGCPVAATTFGAQSQAIQNGAEFIAAPPKPAPAPVPAPAPAPAPLTGGVNPALVPEFGHPRGLNPTGTGDCDGINNAAGQAIKIPCSCPPDRADFIKSLSANVAAGFAVNNPSVRVSFPTDDSKASKLERIQAALVTLQNLKGPGVGCPAVSTTFLAQQKAIQDGPNTPAPAPAPKPAPAPAPKPAPAPAPKPVPAPAPARPAGVNPALVPDLGHARGLNPTATGDCDGVKNAAGQVVKVPCSCPPDRETFIRALSANVAAGRAVNNPNVRLSFPTDNSKDSQAARLIASLITLQNLNGPGVGCPAASTTLSAQLAAVQR
;
A
#
# COMPACT_ATOMS: atom_id res chain seq x y z
N MET A 1 17.65 -68.89 48.80
CA MET A 1 18.62 -67.82 48.49
C MET A 1 18.48 -67.46 47.02
N LYS A 2 18.52 -66.16 46.69
CA LYS A 2 18.41 -65.52 45.35
C LYS A 2 16.98 -65.17 44.90
N PHE A 3 16.59 -63.90 45.13
CA PHE A 3 15.75 -63.16 44.19
C PHE A 3 16.33 -61.75 44.04
N ALA A 4 16.68 -61.41 42.81
CA ALA A 4 17.39 -60.20 42.43
C ALA A 4 16.47 -58.98 42.54
N LEU A 5 16.96 -57.94 43.22
CA LEU A 5 16.32 -56.63 43.32
C LEU A 5 16.73 -55.80 42.09
N SER A 6 15.80 -55.58 41.15
CA SER A 6 16.01 -54.69 40.00
C SER A 6 15.61 -53.26 40.39
N LEU A 7 16.58 -52.35 40.42
CA LEU A 7 16.40 -50.91 40.60
C LEU A 7 15.78 -50.29 39.33
N ILE A 8 14.63 -49.64 39.47
CA ILE A 8 14.03 -48.75 38.46
C ILE A 8 14.23 -47.30 38.95
N PRO A 9 14.84 -46.39 38.17
CA PRO A 9 14.97 -45.00 38.59
C PRO A 9 13.65 -44.25 38.39
N ILE A 10 13.14 -43.65 39.46
CA ILE A 10 12.00 -42.73 39.45
C ILE A 10 12.50 -41.38 38.91
N ALA A 11 12.03 -41.00 37.72
CA ALA A 11 12.24 -39.65 37.19
C ALA A 11 11.25 -38.69 37.87
N ALA A 12 11.78 -37.75 38.66
CA ALA A 12 11.01 -36.67 39.26
C ALA A 12 10.56 -35.69 38.17
N ALA A 13 9.24 -35.62 37.94
CA ALA A 13 8.64 -34.60 37.10
C ALA A 13 8.53 -33.28 37.88
N TYR A 14 9.42 -32.33 37.57
CA TYR A 14 9.27 -30.94 38.00
C TYR A 14 8.16 -30.28 37.17
N LEU A 15 7.03 -29.99 37.80
CA LEU A 15 6.00 -29.10 37.28
C LEU A 15 6.52 -27.66 37.35
N VAL A 16 6.89 -27.08 36.20
CA VAL A 16 7.16 -25.65 36.08
C VAL A 16 5.83 -24.93 35.91
N SER A 17 5.35 -24.30 36.99
CA SER A 17 4.26 -23.33 36.94
C SER A 17 4.75 -22.05 36.26
N ALA A 18 4.37 -21.85 35.00
CA ALA A 18 4.56 -20.57 34.32
C ALA A 18 3.61 -19.53 34.93
N ALA A 19 4.10 -18.73 35.87
CA ALA A 19 3.39 -17.55 36.34
C ALA A 19 3.30 -16.52 35.19
N PRO A 20 2.12 -15.94 34.90
CA PRO A 20 1.98 -14.91 33.88
C PRO A 20 2.73 -13.65 34.33
N VAL A 21 3.70 -13.21 33.54
CA VAL A 21 4.42 -11.94 33.76
C VAL A 21 3.41 -10.80 33.63
N LYS A 22 3.12 -10.11 34.74
CA LYS A 22 2.33 -8.87 34.72
C LYS A 22 3.11 -7.82 33.91
N ARG A 23 2.51 -7.30 32.85
CA ARG A 23 3.02 -6.11 32.15
C ARG A 23 2.72 -4.89 33.03
N ASP A 24 3.63 -4.57 33.95
CA ASP A 24 3.55 -3.31 34.69
C ASP A 24 3.84 -2.13 33.76
N VAL A 25 3.08 -1.05 33.94
CA VAL A 25 3.27 0.21 33.22
C VAL A 25 4.50 0.93 33.76
N ASP A 26 5.38 1.40 32.88
CA ASP A 26 6.54 2.22 33.25
C ASP A 26 6.07 3.55 33.89
N PRO A 27 6.40 3.82 35.18
CA PRO A 27 6.04 5.05 35.87
C PRO A 27 6.53 6.34 35.19
N ALA A 28 7.58 6.27 34.36
CA ALA A 28 8.11 7.40 33.62
C ALA A 28 7.22 7.80 32.42
N LEU A 29 6.42 6.86 31.91
CA LEU A 29 5.50 7.11 30.80
C LEU A 29 4.12 7.59 31.27
N VAL A 30 3.86 7.54 32.57
CA VAL A 30 2.58 7.96 33.16
C VAL A 30 2.54 9.48 33.29
N PRO A 31 1.57 10.16 32.62
CA PRO A 31 1.44 11.60 32.69
C PRO A 31 1.28 12.09 34.14
N GLU A 32 1.91 13.21 34.48
CA GLU A 32 1.79 13.79 35.81
C GLU A 32 0.42 14.44 36.02
N PHE A 33 -0.09 14.45 37.25
CA PHE A 33 -1.37 15.11 37.53
C PHE A 33 -1.28 16.63 37.44
N GLY A 34 -0.12 17.22 37.73
CA GLY A 34 0.13 18.66 37.62
C GLY A 34 -0.63 19.54 38.63
N ILE A 35 -1.44 18.95 39.52
CA ILE A 35 -2.04 19.59 40.70
C ILE A 35 -1.96 18.61 41.89
N SER A 36 -1.96 19.15 43.11
CA SER A 36 -1.98 18.34 44.34
C SER A 36 -3.41 18.12 44.84
N ALA A 37 -3.64 17.04 45.58
CA ALA A 37 -4.91 16.84 46.27
C ALA A 37 -5.09 17.84 47.42
N GLY A 38 -6.34 18.15 47.76
CA GLY A 38 -6.64 18.97 48.93
C GLY A 38 -6.39 20.48 48.79
N VAL A 39 -6.28 21.01 47.56
CA VAL A 39 -6.04 22.45 47.35
C VAL A 39 -7.31 23.24 47.73
N ASN A 40 -7.17 24.24 48.62
CA ASN A 40 -8.22 25.16 49.06
C ASN A 40 -9.57 24.48 49.40
N PRO A 41 -9.61 23.64 50.46
CA PRO A 41 -10.84 22.95 50.84
C PRO A 41 -11.92 23.93 51.28
N THR A 42 -13.15 23.75 50.80
CA THR A 42 -14.31 24.59 51.15
C THR A 42 -14.98 24.19 52.47
N GLY A 43 -14.54 23.08 53.08
CA GLY A 43 -15.20 22.47 54.24
C GLY A 43 -16.42 21.59 53.90
N THR A 44 -16.89 21.58 52.65
CA THR A 44 -18.00 20.73 52.17
C THR A 44 -17.55 19.43 51.48
N GLY A 45 -16.24 19.18 51.43
CA GLY A 45 -15.63 18.04 50.71
C GLY A 45 -15.10 18.38 49.31
N ASP A 46 -15.29 19.64 48.87
CA ASP A 46 -14.81 20.15 47.59
C ASP A 46 -13.51 20.93 47.74
N CYS A 47 -12.63 20.74 46.77
CA CYS A 47 -11.33 21.38 46.63
C CYS A 47 -11.22 22.01 45.24
N ASP A 48 -10.23 22.90 45.08
CA ASP A 48 -9.93 23.56 43.82
C ASP A 48 -9.19 22.62 42.87
N GLY A 49 -9.75 22.40 41.68
CA GLY A 49 -9.12 21.73 40.54
C GLY A 49 -8.52 22.73 39.56
N ILE A 50 -8.35 22.31 38.31
CA ILE A 50 -7.84 23.22 37.26
C ILE A 50 -8.85 24.32 36.92
N THR A 51 -8.34 25.45 36.44
CA THR A 51 -9.14 26.53 35.87
C THR A 51 -9.65 26.14 34.48
N ASN A 52 -10.94 26.30 34.22
CA ASN A 52 -11.54 26.07 32.91
C ASN A 52 -11.21 27.19 31.91
N ALA A 53 -11.60 27.02 30.65
CA ALA A 53 -11.36 28.03 29.59
C ALA A 53 -12.04 29.39 29.86
N ALA A 54 -13.02 29.44 30.76
CA ALA A 54 -13.71 30.66 31.18
C ALA A 54 -13.04 31.34 32.39
N GLY A 55 -11.87 30.86 32.85
CA GLY A 55 -11.15 31.44 33.98
C GLY A 55 -11.70 31.03 35.35
N GLN A 56 -12.65 30.09 35.41
CA GLN A 56 -13.26 29.62 36.66
C GLN A 56 -12.59 28.34 37.16
N VAL A 57 -12.26 28.30 38.45
CA VAL A 57 -11.70 27.11 39.11
C VAL A 57 -12.77 26.03 39.23
N VAL A 58 -12.52 24.85 38.65
CA VAL A 58 -13.46 23.73 38.72
C VAL A 58 -13.36 23.07 40.08
N LYS A 59 -14.48 22.93 40.79
CA LYS A 59 -14.53 22.21 42.07
C LYS A 59 -14.43 20.70 41.85
N ILE A 60 -13.53 20.05 42.58
CA ILE A 60 -13.27 18.62 42.53
C ILE A 60 -13.36 18.02 43.94
N PRO A 61 -13.61 16.71 44.11
CA PRO A 61 -13.52 16.09 45.42
C PRO A 61 -12.11 16.25 46.00
N CYS A 62 -11.98 16.57 47.30
CA CYS A 62 -10.68 16.77 47.94
C CYS A 62 -9.76 15.54 47.97
N SER A 63 -10.33 14.34 47.71
CA SER A 63 -9.57 13.10 47.54
C SER A 63 -8.91 12.95 46.14
N CYS A 64 -9.11 13.94 45.26
CA CYS A 64 -8.58 13.96 43.91
C CYS A 64 -7.50 15.04 43.76
N PRO A 65 -6.41 14.76 43.01
CA PRO A 65 -6.04 13.47 42.43
C PRO A 65 -5.69 12.40 43.49
N PRO A 66 -5.80 11.09 43.15
CA PRO A 66 -5.43 10.00 44.06
C PRO A 66 -3.90 9.97 44.30
N ASP A 67 -3.47 9.13 45.25
CA ASP A 67 -2.04 8.80 45.36
C ASP A 67 -1.49 8.27 44.02
N ARG A 68 -0.31 8.77 43.62
CA ARG A 68 0.27 8.47 42.31
C ARG A 68 0.62 6.99 42.17
N ASN A 69 1.11 6.34 43.22
CA ASN A 69 1.48 4.92 43.15
C ASN A 69 0.23 4.04 43.09
N ALA A 70 -0.80 4.35 43.88
CA ALA A 70 -2.09 3.67 43.81
C ALA A 70 -2.76 3.84 42.43
N PHE A 71 -2.63 5.02 41.82
CA PHE A 71 -3.09 5.27 40.46
C PHE A 71 -2.32 4.43 39.42
N ILE A 72 -0.98 4.38 39.51
CA ILE A 72 -0.16 3.57 38.61
C ILE A 72 -0.53 2.10 38.71
N GLN A 73 -0.78 1.58 39.92
CA GLN A 73 -1.26 0.19 40.10
C GLN A 73 -2.60 -0.05 39.40
N SER A 74 -3.54 0.89 39.52
CA SER A 74 -4.84 0.82 38.84
C SER A 74 -4.68 0.89 37.32
N LEU A 75 -3.78 1.74 36.83
CA LEU A 75 -3.45 1.87 35.41
C LEU A 75 -2.79 0.59 34.88
N SER A 76 -1.85 0.00 35.62
CA SER A 76 -1.23 -1.29 35.26
C SER A 76 -2.25 -2.41 35.17
N ALA A 77 -3.21 -2.48 36.11
CA ALA A 77 -4.29 -3.47 36.05
C ALA A 77 -5.18 -3.29 34.80
N ASN A 78 -5.54 -2.03 34.51
CA ASN A 78 -6.27 -1.64 33.32
C ASN A 78 -5.54 -2.00 32.01
N VAL A 79 -4.24 -1.70 31.94
CA VAL A 79 -3.41 -1.99 30.76
C VAL A 79 -3.21 -3.49 30.57
N ALA A 80 -3.03 -4.23 31.65
CA ALA A 80 -2.96 -5.69 31.61
C ALA A 80 -4.28 -6.32 31.13
N ALA A 81 -5.42 -5.73 31.47
CA ALA A 81 -6.73 -6.16 31.00
C ALA A 81 -7.06 -5.69 29.56
N GLY A 82 -6.44 -4.60 29.08
CA GLY A 82 -6.78 -3.96 27.80
C GLY A 82 -8.11 -3.17 27.84
N PHE A 83 -8.69 -3.00 29.02
CA PHE A 83 -9.92 -2.26 29.30
C PHE A 83 -9.92 -1.77 30.74
N ALA A 84 -10.78 -0.79 31.07
CA ALA A 84 -10.90 -0.32 32.44
C ALA A 84 -11.54 -1.42 33.30
N VAL A 85 -10.82 -1.97 34.29
CA VAL A 85 -11.27 -3.14 35.07
C VAL A 85 -12.61 -2.87 35.76
N ASN A 86 -12.82 -1.65 36.25
CA ASN A 86 -14.08 -1.24 36.88
C ASN A 86 -15.12 -0.70 35.88
N ASN A 87 -14.80 -0.66 34.59
CA ASN A 87 -15.73 -0.33 33.51
C ASN A 87 -15.32 -1.06 32.21
N PRO A 88 -15.58 -2.38 32.10
CA PRO A 88 -15.03 -3.21 31.02
C PRO A 88 -15.49 -2.83 29.61
N THR A 89 -16.52 -1.99 29.49
CA THR A 89 -17.00 -1.46 28.20
C THR A 89 -16.03 -0.45 27.58
N VAL A 90 -15.14 0.15 28.38
CA VAL A 90 -14.17 1.14 27.92
C VAL A 90 -12.82 0.46 27.71
N ARG A 91 -12.44 0.30 26.44
CA ARG A 91 -11.12 -0.22 26.06
C ARG A 91 -10.06 0.85 26.21
N LEU A 92 -8.84 0.43 26.54
CA LEU A 92 -7.70 1.33 26.64
C LEU A 92 -6.45 0.67 26.07
N SER A 93 -5.58 1.51 25.50
CA SER A 93 -4.27 1.13 25.01
C SER A 93 -3.21 2.03 25.65
N PHE A 94 -2.07 1.46 26.00
CA PHE A 94 -0.95 2.20 26.59
C PHE A 94 0.33 1.92 25.80
N PRO A 95 0.50 2.57 24.65
CA PRO A 95 1.70 2.41 23.83
C PRO A 95 2.93 3.04 24.51
N THR A 96 4.10 2.46 24.27
CA THR A 96 5.35 2.85 24.91
C THR A 96 6.22 3.79 24.08
N ASP A 97 5.96 3.97 22.79
CA ASP A 97 6.75 4.86 21.94
C ASP A 97 6.47 6.35 22.22
N ASP A 98 7.33 7.21 21.67
CA ASP A 98 7.30 8.67 21.90
C ASP A 98 6.52 9.45 20.84
N SER A 99 5.79 8.78 19.96
CA SER A 99 4.97 9.46 18.98
C SER A 99 3.91 10.31 19.67
N LYS A 100 3.49 11.38 18.99
CA LYS A 100 2.39 12.24 19.41
C LYS A 100 1.11 11.43 19.67
N ALA A 101 0.81 10.47 18.80
CA ALA A 101 -0.33 9.56 18.95
C ALA A 101 -0.21 8.70 20.22
N SER A 102 0.98 8.17 20.50
CA SER A 102 1.20 7.33 21.69
C SER A 102 1.16 8.13 22.99
N LYS A 103 1.70 9.34 23.00
CA LYS A 103 1.56 10.27 24.13
C LYS A 103 0.09 10.64 24.39
N LEU A 104 -0.70 10.89 23.34
CA LEU A 104 -2.14 11.14 23.48
C LEU A 104 -2.91 9.90 23.97
N ALA A 105 -2.56 8.71 23.47
CA ALA A 105 -3.17 7.45 23.93
C ALA A 105 -2.88 7.20 25.42
N ARG A 106 -1.65 7.47 25.89
CA ARG A 106 -1.29 7.39 27.32
C ARG A 106 -2.10 8.35 28.18
N ILE A 107 -2.28 9.60 27.74
CA ILE A 107 -3.12 10.58 28.44
C ILE A 107 -4.58 10.13 28.48
N ASN A 108 -5.11 9.61 27.37
CA ASN A 108 -6.48 9.09 27.33
C ASN A 108 -6.65 7.88 28.26
N ALA A 109 -5.72 6.94 28.28
CA ALA A 109 -5.74 5.79 29.19
C ALA A 109 -5.64 6.23 30.67
N ALA A 110 -4.83 7.25 30.97
CA ALA A 110 -4.73 7.83 32.30
C ALA A 110 -6.04 8.52 32.73
N ALA A 111 -6.66 9.30 31.83
CA ALA A 111 -7.95 9.95 32.08
C ALA A 111 -9.09 8.94 32.30
N ILE A 112 -9.15 7.89 31.49
CA ILE A 112 -10.12 6.79 31.64
C ILE A 112 -9.92 6.08 32.97
N THR A 113 -8.67 5.77 33.34
CA THR A 113 -8.36 5.13 34.62
C THR A 113 -8.80 6.01 35.78
N LEU A 114 -8.50 7.30 35.71
CA LEU A 114 -8.85 8.30 36.74
C LEU A 114 -10.37 8.37 36.97
N GLN A 115 -11.15 8.39 35.89
CA GLN A 115 -12.61 8.47 35.93
C GLN A 115 -13.28 7.16 36.39
N ASN A 116 -12.59 6.02 36.30
CA ASN A 116 -13.14 4.71 36.60
C ASN A 116 -12.44 4.01 37.78
N LEU A 117 -11.88 4.76 38.73
CA LEU A 117 -11.14 4.18 39.87
C LEU A 117 -12.02 3.32 40.80
N LYS A 118 -13.30 3.65 40.95
CA LYS A 118 -14.22 2.99 41.90
C LYS A 118 -15.49 2.44 41.23
N GLY A 119 -15.62 2.55 39.91
CA GLY A 119 -16.79 2.11 39.14
C GLY A 119 -16.96 2.94 37.86
N PRO A 120 -17.96 2.61 37.01
CA PRO A 120 -18.22 3.34 35.77
C PRO A 120 -18.50 4.83 36.02
N GLY A 121 -17.55 5.70 35.64
CA GLY A 121 -17.62 7.15 35.89
C GLY A 121 -17.52 7.56 37.37
N VAL A 122 -17.26 6.62 38.28
CA VAL A 122 -17.08 6.86 39.71
C VAL A 122 -15.58 6.87 40.00
N GLY A 123 -15.02 8.07 40.01
CA GLY A 123 -13.59 8.30 40.18
C GLY A 123 -13.29 9.78 40.30
N CYS A 124 -12.09 10.19 39.91
CA CYS A 124 -11.72 11.60 39.89
C CYS A 124 -12.04 12.21 38.51
N PRO A 125 -12.63 13.42 38.46
CA PRO A 125 -12.86 14.10 37.20
C PRO A 125 -11.52 14.47 36.55
N VAL A 126 -11.48 14.60 35.22
CA VAL A 126 -10.25 15.02 34.50
C VAL A 126 -9.78 16.41 34.95
N ALA A 127 -10.70 17.26 35.40
CA ALA A 127 -10.39 18.55 36.00
C ALA A 127 -9.56 18.47 37.31
N ALA A 128 -9.42 17.27 37.88
CA ALA A 128 -8.48 17.00 38.98
C ALA A 128 -7.03 16.78 38.51
N THR A 129 -6.74 17.02 37.23
CA THR A 129 -5.42 16.86 36.62
C THR A 129 -5.23 17.88 35.50
N THR A 130 -3.99 18.07 35.04
CA THR A 130 -3.68 18.89 33.86
C THR A 130 -3.70 18.09 32.55
N PHE A 131 -4.28 16.88 32.54
CA PHE A 131 -4.30 15.99 31.35
C PHE A 131 -4.89 16.67 30.11
N GLY A 132 -5.93 17.51 30.26
CA GLY A 132 -6.49 18.27 29.14
C GLY A 132 -5.48 19.26 28.53
N ALA A 133 -4.78 20.01 29.37
CA ALA A 133 -3.73 20.95 28.93
C ALA A 133 -2.52 20.21 28.35
N GLN A 134 -2.12 19.08 28.94
CA GLN A 134 -1.04 18.24 28.41
C GLN A 134 -1.39 17.66 27.04
N SER A 135 -2.63 17.21 26.84
CA SER A 135 -3.13 16.75 25.54
C SER A 135 -3.06 17.86 24.49
N GLN A 136 -3.47 19.08 24.83
CA GLN A 136 -3.39 20.23 23.93
C GLN A 136 -1.94 20.63 23.62
N ALA A 137 -1.04 20.60 24.62
CA ALA A 137 0.38 20.87 24.42
C ALA A 137 1.03 19.86 23.46
N ILE A 138 0.69 18.57 23.59
CA ILE A 138 1.14 17.53 22.67
C ILE A 138 0.56 17.74 21.27
N GLN A 139 -0.73 18.10 21.15
CA GLN A 139 -1.39 18.40 19.87
C GLN A 139 -0.77 19.60 19.13
N ASN A 140 -0.31 20.61 19.86
CA ASN A 140 0.29 21.81 19.29
C ASN A 140 1.81 21.71 19.08
N GLY A 141 2.45 20.69 19.65
CA GLY A 141 3.88 20.45 19.48
C GLY A 141 4.26 19.90 18.09
N PRO A 142 5.50 20.17 17.62
CA PRO A 142 6.02 19.63 16.37
C PRO A 142 6.13 18.11 16.43
N ASP A 143 5.70 17.44 15.34
CA ASP A 143 5.83 15.99 15.20
C ASP A 143 7.31 15.61 15.16
N THR A 144 7.84 15.17 16.30
CA THR A 144 9.11 14.46 16.35
C THR A 144 8.80 12.99 16.03
N PRO A 145 9.29 12.45 14.90
CA PRO A 145 9.15 11.03 14.60
C PRO A 145 9.74 10.23 15.76
N ALA A 146 9.02 9.22 16.23
CA ALA A 146 9.46 8.35 17.31
C ALA A 146 10.85 7.77 16.99
N PRO A 147 11.84 7.87 17.89
CA PRO A 147 13.07 7.11 17.79
C PRO A 147 12.73 5.61 17.76
N ALA A 148 13.37 4.87 16.86
CA ALA A 148 13.23 3.42 16.79
C ALA A 148 13.53 2.79 18.17
N PRO A 149 12.73 1.81 18.64
CA PRO A 149 12.96 1.16 19.93
C PRO A 149 14.39 0.63 20.06
N ALA A 150 15.03 0.88 21.20
CA ALA A 150 16.33 0.30 21.52
C ALA A 150 16.24 -1.24 21.59
N PRO A 151 17.22 -1.99 21.06
CA PRO A 151 17.20 -3.46 21.09
C PRO A 151 17.20 -3.99 22.53
N ALA A 152 16.19 -4.80 22.88
CA ALA A 152 16.20 -5.59 24.11
C ALA A 152 17.25 -6.72 24.01
N PRO A 153 17.92 -7.12 25.12
CA PRO A 153 18.83 -8.26 25.14
C PRO A 153 18.13 -9.55 24.71
N ALA A 154 18.79 -10.31 23.83
CA ALA A 154 18.26 -11.51 23.20
C ALA A 154 17.83 -12.58 24.22
N PRO A 155 16.54 -13.00 24.22
CA PRO A 155 16.15 -14.29 24.79
C PRO A 155 16.77 -15.42 23.99
N ALA A 156 17.17 -16.50 24.67
CA ALA A 156 17.71 -17.70 24.05
C ALA A 156 16.76 -18.25 22.96
N PRO A 157 17.27 -18.81 21.84
CA PRO A 157 16.46 -19.21 20.70
C PRO A 157 15.41 -20.26 21.09
N ALA A 158 14.14 -19.88 21.05
CA ALA A 158 13.05 -20.84 20.96
C ALA A 158 13.01 -21.43 19.54
N PRO A 159 12.65 -22.72 19.38
CA PRO A 159 12.68 -23.41 18.10
C PRO A 159 11.80 -22.69 17.07
N ALA A 160 12.34 -22.57 15.85
CA ALA A 160 11.73 -21.86 14.74
C ALA A 160 10.30 -22.37 14.47
N PRO A 161 9.31 -21.47 14.32
CA PRO A 161 8.03 -21.81 13.72
C PRO A 161 8.28 -22.40 12.34
N ALA A 162 7.62 -23.53 12.05
CA ALA A 162 7.68 -24.18 10.76
C ALA A 162 7.33 -23.17 9.63
N PRO A 163 8.05 -23.19 8.50
CA PRO A 163 7.76 -22.31 7.37
C PRO A 163 6.30 -22.46 6.90
N ALA A 164 5.59 -21.33 6.79
CA ALA A 164 4.35 -21.30 6.02
C ALA A 164 4.66 -21.59 4.53
N PRO A 165 3.82 -22.34 3.80
CA PRO A 165 4.14 -22.76 2.44
C PRO A 165 4.26 -21.55 1.51
N ALA A 166 5.33 -21.52 0.72
CA ALA A 166 5.48 -20.62 -0.41
C ALA A 166 4.42 -20.96 -1.47
N GLY A 167 3.35 -20.15 -1.59
CA GLY A 167 2.31 -20.38 -2.60
C GLY A 167 1.15 -19.38 -2.64
N GLY A 168 1.18 -18.27 -1.90
CA GLY A 168 0.10 -17.28 -1.94
C GLY A 168 0.14 -16.41 -3.20
N VAL A 169 -1.02 -16.15 -3.81
CA VAL A 169 -1.13 -15.10 -4.84
C VAL A 169 -1.06 -13.72 -4.20
N ASP A 170 -0.43 -12.75 -4.87
CA ASP A 170 -0.46 -11.34 -4.45
C ASP A 170 -1.88 -10.77 -4.59
N PRO A 171 -2.55 -10.34 -3.50
CA PRO A 171 -3.89 -9.76 -3.56
C PRO A 171 -4.02 -8.56 -4.50
N ALA A 172 -2.95 -7.79 -4.72
CA ALA A 172 -2.96 -6.63 -5.61
C ALA A 172 -3.06 -7.02 -7.10
N LEU A 173 -2.67 -8.24 -7.44
CA LEU A 173 -2.73 -8.76 -8.81
C LEU A 173 -4.05 -9.47 -9.13
N VAL A 174 -4.91 -9.66 -8.12
CA VAL A 174 -6.21 -10.32 -8.29
C VAL A 174 -7.22 -9.32 -8.89
N PRO A 175 -7.81 -9.62 -10.06
CA PRO A 175 -8.79 -8.74 -10.69
C PRO A 175 -10.01 -8.49 -9.80
N GLU A 176 -10.53 -7.25 -9.83
CA GLU A 176 -11.70 -6.89 -9.04
C GLU A 176 -12.98 -7.48 -9.64
N PHE A 177 -13.98 -7.81 -8.81
CA PHE A 177 -15.26 -8.32 -9.32
C PHE A 177 -16.06 -7.27 -10.09
N GLY A 178 -15.92 -5.99 -9.75
CA GLY A 178 -16.59 -4.88 -10.44
C GLY A 178 -18.12 -4.80 -10.29
N ILE A 179 -18.73 -5.72 -9.53
CA ILE A 179 -20.12 -5.66 -9.06
C ILE A 179 -20.18 -6.13 -7.59
N SER A 180 -21.19 -5.71 -6.84
CA SER A 180 -21.41 -6.13 -5.46
C SER A 180 -22.39 -7.30 -5.40
N ALA A 181 -22.28 -8.15 -4.37
CA ALA A 181 -23.27 -9.21 -4.14
C ALA A 181 -24.60 -8.61 -3.68
N GLY A 182 -25.70 -9.33 -3.92
CA GLY A 182 -27.02 -8.95 -3.39
C GLY A 182 -27.70 -7.76 -4.07
N VAL A 183 -27.28 -7.37 -5.29
CA VAL A 183 -27.90 -6.25 -6.01
C VAL A 183 -29.30 -6.65 -6.47
N ASN A 184 -30.32 -5.85 -6.12
CA ASN A 184 -31.73 -6.01 -6.52
C ASN A 184 -32.27 -7.45 -6.38
N PRO A 185 -32.37 -7.97 -5.13
CA PRO A 185 -32.87 -9.32 -4.91
C PRO A 185 -34.33 -9.43 -5.33
N THR A 186 -34.64 -10.46 -6.13
CA THR A 186 -36.00 -10.74 -6.63
C THR A 186 -36.89 -11.47 -5.62
N GLY A 187 -36.34 -11.87 -4.48
CA GLY A 187 -37.01 -12.70 -3.48
C GLY A 187 -37.00 -14.21 -3.77
N THR A 188 -36.58 -14.63 -4.96
CA THR A 188 -36.45 -16.06 -5.36
C THR A 188 -35.02 -16.62 -5.24
N GLY A 189 -34.08 -15.81 -4.73
CA GLY A 189 -32.65 -16.17 -4.63
C GLY A 189 -31.78 -15.62 -5.76
N ASP A 190 -32.40 -14.96 -6.75
CA ASP A 190 -31.72 -14.33 -7.88
C ASP A 190 -31.54 -12.82 -7.67
N CYS A 191 -30.35 -12.35 -8.01
CA CYS A 191 -29.91 -10.96 -7.98
C CYS A 191 -29.43 -10.51 -9.36
N ASP A 192 -29.29 -9.21 -9.54
CA ASP A 192 -28.83 -8.60 -10.78
C ASP A 192 -27.30 -8.71 -10.92
N GLY A 193 -26.84 -9.35 -12.00
CA GLY A 193 -25.45 -9.39 -12.43
C GLY A 193 -25.14 -8.35 -13.51
N ILE A 194 -24.12 -8.60 -14.33
CA ILE A 194 -23.78 -7.69 -15.42
C ILE A 194 -24.84 -7.69 -16.53
N THR A 195 -24.92 -6.60 -17.28
CA THR A 195 -25.73 -6.50 -18.49
C THR A 195 -25.05 -7.23 -19.66
N ASN A 196 -25.77 -8.10 -20.36
CA ASN A 196 -25.28 -8.77 -21.56
C ASN A 196 -25.17 -7.81 -22.77
N ALA A 197 -24.59 -8.29 -23.88
CA ALA A 197 -24.45 -7.49 -25.11
C ALA A 197 -25.80 -7.03 -25.70
N ALA A 198 -26.91 -7.70 -25.35
CA ALA A 198 -28.27 -7.33 -25.75
C ALA A 198 -28.92 -6.28 -24.83
N GLY A 199 -28.22 -5.80 -23.79
CA GLY A 199 -28.74 -4.79 -22.87
C GLY A 199 -29.62 -5.37 -21.74
N GLN A 200 -29.67 -6.69 -21.57
CA GLN A 200 -30.45 -7.35 -20.53
C GLN A 200 -29.57 -7.69 -19.32
N VAL A 201 -30.06 -7.41 -18.11
CA VAL A 201 -29.37 -7.77 -16.87
C VAL A 201 -29.41 -9.30 -16.68
N VAL A 202 -28.23 -9.91 -16.55
CA VAL A 202 -28.12 -11.36 -16.31
C VAL A 202 -28.43 -11.65 -14.85
N LYS A 203 -29.39 -12.54 -14.59
CA LYS A 203 -29.69 -12.99 -13.23
C LYS A 203 -28.59 -13.93 -12.72
N ILE A 204 -28.11 -13.66 -11.52
CA ILE A 204 -27.07 -14.43 -10.83
C ILE A 204 -27.54 -14.82 -9.43
N PRO A 205 -27.01 -15.88 -8.81
CA PRO A 205 -27.31 -16.18 -7.42
C PRO A 205 -26.93 -15.01 -6.51
N CYS A 206 -27.77 -14.64 -5.55
CA CYS A 206 -27.50 -13.51 -4.64
C CYS A 206 -26.25 -13.67 -3.77
N SER A 207 -25.74 -14.90 -3.61
CA SER A 207 -24.45 -15.18 -2.95
C SER A 207 -23.23 -14.86 -3.82
N CYS A 208 -23.43 -14.36 -5.04
CA CYS A 208 -22.38 -14.04 -5.99
C CYS A 208 -22.31 -12.52 -6.24
N PRO A 209 -21.11 -11.94 -6.34
CA PRO A 209 -19.79 -12.55 -6.11
C PRO A 209 -19.55 -12.97 -4.63
N PRO A 210 -18.62 -13.92 -4.38
CA PRO A 210 -18.26 -14.34 -3.02
C PRO A 210 -17.51 -13.23 -2.25
N ASP A 211 -17.29 -13.45 -0.95
CA ASP A 211 -16.36 -12.61 -0.19
C ASP A 211 -14.96 -12.61 -0.84
N ARG A 212 -14.36 -11.41 -0.94
CA ARG A 212 -13.11 -11.21 -1.67
C ARG A 212 -11.94 -11.94 -1.01
N ASN A 213 -11.87 -11.98 0.32
CA ASN A 213 -10.78 -12.67 1.02
C ASN A 213 -10.92 -14.19 0.90
N ALA A 214 -12.13 -14.72 1.03
CA ALA A 214 -12.42 -16.14 0.81
C ALA A 214 -12.12 -16.58 -0.64
N PHE A 215 -12.41 -15.71 -1.62
CA PHE A 215 -12.03 -15.94 -3.01
C PHE A 215 -10.52 -15.95 -3.23
N ILE A 216 -9.78 -14.99 -2.66
CA ILE A 216 -8.31 -14.91 -2.77
C ILE A 216 -7.65 -16.15 -2.15
N GLN A 217 -8.20 -16.67 -1.05
CA GLN A 217 -7.74 -17.93 -0.45
C GLN A 217 -7.95 -19.12 -1.40
N SER A 218 -9.12 -19.21 -2.02
CA SER A 218 -9.44 -20.26 -3.01
C SER A 218 -8.56 -20.17 -4.25
N LEU A 219 -8.31 -18.95 -4.74
CA LEU A 219 -7.39 -18.69 -5.86
C LEU A 219 -5.95 -19.03 -5.49
N SER A 220 -5.50 -18.71 -4.27
CA SER A 220 -4.17 -19.08 -3.79
C SER A 220 -3.98 -20.59 -3.77
N ALA A 221 -4.97 -21.34 -3.28
CA ALA A 221 -4.93 -22.81 -3.27
C ALA A 221 -4.87 -23.39 -4.69
N ASN A 222 -5.66 -22.84 -5.61
CA ASN A 222 -5.66 -23.21 -7.03
C ASN A 222 -4.32 -22.94 -7.71
N VAL A 223 -3.71 -21.78 -7.46
CA VAL A 223 -2.43 -21.40 -8.04
C VAL A 223 -1.29 -22.23 -7.47
N ALA A 224 -1.30 -22.49 -6.17
CA ALA A 224 -0.35 -23.40 -5.53
C ALA A 224 -0.44 -24.83 -6.09
N ALA A 225 -1.65 -25.28 -6.45
CA ALA A 225 -1.86 -26.58 -7.10
C ALA A 225 -1.52 -26.57 -8.62
N GLY A 226 -1.54 -25.41 -9.27
CA GLY A 226 -1.42 -25.27 -10.74
C GLY A 226 -2.66 -25.74 -11.52
N PHE A 227 -3.77 -25.99 -10.82
CA PHE A 227 -5.07 -26.41 -11.36
C PHE A 227 -6.18 -26.01 -10.39
N ALA A 228 -7.43 -25.98 -10.84
CA ALA A 228 -8.56 -25.72 -9.97
C ALA A 228 -8.74 -26.91 -9.01
N VAL A 229 -8.55 -26.72 -7.70
CA VAL A 229 -8.56 -27.80 -6.69
C VAL A 229 -9.87 -28.60 -6.72
N ASN A 230 -10.99 -27.91 -6.93
CA ASN A 230 -12.33 -28.51 -7.03
C ASN A 230 -12.70 -28.97 -8.46
N ASN A 231 -11.81 -28.76 -9.44
CA ASN A 231 -11.92 -29.30 -10.80
C ASN A 231 -10.52 -29.53 -11.41
N PRO A 232 -9.81 -30.59 -10.99
CA PRO A 232 -8.39 -30.77 -11.29
C PRO A 232 -8.06 -30.92 -12.79
N THR A 233 -9.07 -31.16 -13.62
CA THR A 233 -8.92 -31.24 -15.09
C THR A 233 -8.63 -29.87 -15.72
N VAL A 234 -8.94 -28.76 -15.02
CA VAL A 234 -8.73 -27.40 -15.51
C VAL A 234 -7.46 -26.83 -14.89
N ARG A 235 -6.43 -26.67 -15.73
CA ARG A 235 -5.17 -26.02 -15.34
C ARG A 235 -5.31 -24.51 -15.37
N LEU A 236 -4.56 -23.85 -14.48
CA LEU A 236 -4.51 -22.39 -14.43
C LEU A 236 -3.10 -21.93 -14.08
N SER A 237 -2.74 -20.76 -14.57
CA SER A 237 -1.48 -20.09 -14.29
C SER A 237 -1.76 -18.67 -13.81
N PHE A 238 -0.95 -18.19 -12.87
CA PHE A 238 -1.08 -16.85 -12.31
C PHE A 238 0.27 -16.13 -12.38
N PRO A 239 0.68 -15.69 -13.58
CA PRO A 239 1.93 -14.95 -13.77
C PRO A 239 1.86 -13.59 -13.07
N THR A 240 3.00 -13.07 -12.61
CA THR A 240 3.08 -11.84 -11.81
C THR A 240 3.52 -10.60 -12.59
N ASP A 241 3.96 -10.75 -13.85
CA ASP A 241 4.38 -9.62 -14.67
C ASP A 241 3.17 -8.83 -15.25
N ASP A 242 3.45 -7.65 -15.78
CA ASP A 242 2.43 -6.72 -16.27
C ASP A 242 2.10 -6.88 -17.76
N SER A 243 2.58 -7.93 -18.42
CA SER A 243 2.27 -8.16 -19.82
C SER A 243 0.76 -8.36 -20.02
N LYS A 244 0.30 -8.00 -21.21
CA LYS A 244 -1.08 -8.24 -21.65
C LYS A 244 -1.46 -9.72 -21.51
N ALA A 245 -0.54 -10.62 -21.84
CA ALA A 245 -0.73 -12.06 -21.69
C ALA A 245 -0.90 -12.46 -20.22
N SER A 246 -0.08 -11.91 -19.32
CA SER A 246 -0.14 -12.20 -17.89
C SER A 246 -1.38 -11.65 -17.22
N LYS A 247 -1.81 -10.44 -17.60
CA LYS A 247 -3.10 -9.87 -17.13
C LYS A 247 -4.29 -10.71 -17.57
N LEU A 248 -4.28 -11.23 -18.81
CA LEU A 248 -5.33 -12.14 -19.30
C LEU A 248 -5.29 -13.50 -18.59
N ALA A 249 -4.10 -14.04 -18.34
CA ALA A 249 -3.93 -15.29 -17.60
C ALA A 249 -4.48 -15.18 -16.17
N ARG A 250 -4.23 -14.06 -15.48
CA ARG A 250 -4.78 -13.79 -14.14
C ARG A 250 -6.30 -13.69 -14.14
N ILE A 251 -6.90 -13.01 -15.13
CA ILE A 251 -8.36 -12.94 -15.28
C ILE A 251 -8.95 -14.32 -15.57
N ASN A 252 -8.30 -15.11 -16.43
CA ASN A 252 -8.75 -16.46 -16.73
C ASN A 252 -8.68 -17.36 -15.48
N ALA A 253 -7.58 -17.31 -14.73
CA ALA A 253 -7.44 -18.03 -13.46
C ALA A 253 -8.49 -17.62 -12.41
N ALA A 254 -8.82 -16.33 -12.35
CA ALA A 254 -9.86 -15.80 -11.48
C ALA A 254 -11.27 -16.28 -11.90
N ALA A 255 -11.58 -16.26 -13.21
CA ALA A 255 -12.83 -16.77 -13.75
C ALA A 255 -13.01 -18.28 -13.53
N ILE A 256 -11.95 -19.07 -13.77
CA ILE A 256 -11.93 -20.52 -13.51
C ILE A 256 -12.15 -20.79 -12.02
N THR A 257 -11.46 -20.04 -11.15
CA THR A 257 -11.63 -20.19 -9.69
C THR A 257 -13.07 -19.90 -9.29
N LEU A 258 -13.66 -18.81 -9.80
CA LEU A 258 -15.03 -18.37 -9.52
C LEU A 258 -16.06 -19.44 -9.90
N GLN A 259 -15.90 -20.05 -11.08
CA GLN A 259 -16.82 -21.07 -11.60
C GLN A 259 -16.69 -22.42 -10.89
N ASN A 260 -15.56 -22.68 -10.21
CA ASN A 260 -15.28 -23.98 -9.57
C ASN A 260 -15.21 -23.89 -8.03
N LEU A 261 -15.76 -22.85 -7.41
CA LEU A 261 -15.66 -22.65 -5.95
C LEU A 261 -16.25 -23.80 -5.12
N LYS A 262 -17.29 -24.49 -5.61
CA LYS A 262 -18.00 -25.56 -4.89
C LYS A 262 -18.03 -26.89 -5.65
N GLY A 263 -17.27 -27.03 -6.74
CA GLY A 263 -17.21 -28.21 -7.58
C GLY A 263 -17.10 -27.87 -9.08
N PRO A 264 -16.97 -28.86 -9.97
CA PRO A 264 -16.83 -28.63 -11.42
C PRO A 264 -18.00 -27.84 -12.00
N GLY A 265 -17.77 -26.58 -12.36
CA GLY A 265 -18.81 -25.67 -12.87
C GLY A 265 -19.86 -25.25 -11.83
N VAL A 266 -19.69 -25.64 -10.56
CA VAL A 266 -20.58 -25.28 -9.45
C VAL A 266 -19.92 -24.16 -8.68
N GLY A 267 -20.28 -22.93 -9.01
CA GLY A 267 -19.69 -21.71 -8.45
C GLY A 267 -20.48 -20.49 -8.88
N CYS A 268 -19.85 -19.33 -8.86
CA CYS A 268 -20.46 -18.13 -9.38
C CYS A 268 -20.24 -18.03 -10.90
N PRO A 269 -21.27 -17.69 -11.69
CA PRO A 269 -21.10 -17.48 -13.12
C PRO A 269 -20.19 -16.27 -13.36
N VAL A 270 -19.47 -16.23 -14.48
CA VAL A 270 -18.62 -15.07 -14.83
C VAL A 270 -19.44 -13.78 -14.93
N ALA A 271 -20.73 -13.87 -15.26
CA ALA A 271 -21.67 -12.75 -15.25
C ALA A 271 -21.88 -12.12 -13.85
N ALA A 272 -21.43 -12.79 -12.78
CA ALA A 272 -21.36 -12.22 -11.44
C ALA A 272 -20.11 -11.35 -11.21
N THR A 273 -19.36 -11.04 -12.27
CA THR A 273 -18.19 -10.18 -12.25
C THR A 273 -18.05 -9.43 -13.58
N THR A 274 -17.19 -8.43 -13.64
CA THR A 274 -16.84 -7.75 -14.90
C THR A 274 -15.62 -8.38 -15.60
N PHE A 275 -15.19 -9.60 -15.21
CA PHE A 275 -14.02 -10.27 -15.79
C PHE A 275 -14.07 -10.40 -17.32
N GLY A 276 -15.25 -10.64 -17.89
CA GLY A 276 -15.44 -10.66 -19.34
C GLY A 276 -15.08 -9.32 -19.99
N ALA A 277 -15.63 -8.21 -19.47
CA ALA A 277 -15.33 -6.87 -19.95
C ALA A 277 -13.86 -6.47 -19.70
N GLN A 278 -13.29 -6.86 -18.56
CA GLN A 278 -11.88 -6.63 -18.24
C GLN A 278 -10.96 -7.36 -19.22
N SER A 279 -11.27 -8.61 -19.58
CA SER A 279 -10.49 -9.38 -20.55
C SER A 279 -10.53 -8.75 -21.94
N GLN A 280 -11.71 -8.26 -22.38
CA GLN A 280 -11.87 -7.58 -23.66
C GLN A 280 -11.13 -6.23 -23.69
N ALA A 281 -11.16 -5.46 -22.60
CA ALA A 281 -10.41 -4.21 -22.49
C ALA A 281 -8.90 -4.44 -22.66
N ILE A 282 -8.36 -5.45 -21.96
CA ILE A 282 -6.94 -5.82 -22.08
C ILE A 282 -6.61 -6.31 -23.49
N GLN A 283 -7.49 -7.12 -24.12
CA GLN A 283 -7.33 -7.61 -25.50
C GLN A 283 -7.33 -6.50 -26.55
N ASN A 284 -8.05 -5.41 -26.32
CA ASN A 284 -8.10 -4.30 -27.27
C ASN A 284 -6.94 -3.30 -27.11
N GLY A 285 -5.99 -3.56 -26.20
CA GLY A 285 -4.87 -2.65 -25.94
C GLY A 285 -5.29 -1.37 -25.22
N ALA A 286 -6.51 -1.33 -24.70
CA ALA A 286 -6.93 -0.33 -23.74
C ALA A 286 -6.32 -0.71 -22.38
N GLU A 287 -5.27 0.00 -21.96
CA GLU A 287 -4.96 0.06 -20.54
C GLU A 287 -6.21 0.48 -19.78
N PHE A 288 -6.43 -0.12 -18.62
CA PHE A 288 -7.61 0.12 -17.80
C PHE A 288 -7.65 1.59 -17.37
N ILE A 289 -8.40 2.38 -18.13
CA ILE A 289 -9.31 3.38 -17.61
C ILE A 289 -10.70 2.79 -17.92
N ALA A 290 -11.52 2.62 -16.90
CA ALA A 290 -12.84 2.00 -16.99
C ALA A 290 -13.71 2.63 -18.09
N ALA A 291 -14.50 1.80 -18.78
CA ALA A 291 -15.23 2.16 -20.01
C ALA A 291 -16.37 3.20 -19.81
N PRO A 292 -16.71 3.98 -20.85
CA PRO A 292 -17.80 4.96 -20.89
C PRO A 292 -19.18 4.36 -21.25
N PRO A 293 -20.32 5.06 -21.02
CA PRO A 293 -21.63 4.70 -21.57
C PRO A 293 -21.85 5.18 -23.04
N LYS A 294 -22.81 4.53 -23.71
CA LYS A 294 -23.24 4.44 -25.15
C LYS A 294 -23.20 5.72 -26.08
N PRO A 295 -23.30 5.54 -27.43
CA PRO A 295 -22.83 6.47 -28.47
C PRO A 295 -23.83 7.58 -28.90
N ALA A 296 -23.27 8.68 -29.41
CA ALA A 296 -23.98 9.77 -30.10
C ALA A 296 -23.43 9.98 -31.54
N PRO A 297 -24.21 10.54 -32.48
CA PRO A 297 -23.90 10.56 -33.92
C PRO A 297 -22.89 11.65 -34.36
N ALA A 298 -22.08 11.27 -35.35
CA ALA A 298 -21.25 12.02 -36.33
C ALA A 298 -20.21 13.09 -35.85
N PRO A 299 -19.08 13.24 -36.57
CA PRO A 299 -17.81 13.70 -35.99
C PRO A 299 -17.53 15.20 -36.17
N VAL A 300 -16.79 15.79 -35.23
CA VAL A 300 -16.16 17.13 -35.33
C VAL A 300 -14.66 17.01 -34.95
N PRO A 301 -13.74 17.78 -35.56
CA PRO A 301 -12.30 17.44 -35.61
C PRO A 301 -11.53 17.54 -34.30
N ALA A 302 -10.42 16.80 -34.24
CA ALA A 302 -9.57 16.54 -33.09
C ALA A 302 -8.96 17.79 -32.40
N PRO A 303 -8.90 17.84 -31.06
CA PRO A 303 -8.00 18.72 -30.33
C PRO A 303 -6.60 18.08 -30.15
N ALA A 304 -5.60 18.95 -30.15
CA ALA A 304 -4.17 18.68 -30.03
C ALA A 304 -3.76 17.88 -28.76
N PRO A 305 -2.59 17.19 -28.77
CA PRO A 305 -2.16 16.30 -27.69
C PRO A 305 -1.88 17.04 -26.37
N ALA A 306 -2.32 16.42 -25.27
CA ALA A 306 -2.14 16.92 -23.91
C ALA A 306 -0.66 16.86 -23.46
N PRO A 307 -0.21 17.82 -22.63
CA PRO A 307 1.15 17.84 -22.07
C PRO A 307 1.34 16.79 -20.95
N ALA A 308 2.60 16.38 -20.78
CA ALA A 308 3.11 15.35 -19.86
C ALA A 308 2.78 15.59 -18.36
N PRO A 309 2.81 14.55 -17.51
CA PRO A 309 2.34 14.62 -16.13
C PRO A 309 3.26 15.45 -15.22
N LEU A 310 2.65 16.35 -14.46
CA LEU A 310 3.32 17.16 -13.45
C LEU A 310 3.63 16.31 -12.20
N THR A 311 4.87 16.36 -11.78
CA THR A 311 5.36 15.82 -10.51
C THR A 311 4.68 16.56 -9.34
N GLY A 312 3.72 15.91 -8.67
CA GLY A 312 3.06 16.45 -7.46
C GLY A 312 1.54 16.24 -7.33
N GLY A 313 0.90 15.39 -8.15
CA GLY A 313 -0.55 15.15 -8.09
C GLY A 313 -1.01 14.19 -6.99
N VAL A 314 -2.23 14.36 -6.48
CA VAL A 314 -2.87 13.34 -5.63
C VAL A 314 -3.13 12.06 -6.42
N ASN A 315 -3.00 10.90 -5.79
CA ASN A 315 -3.34 9.63 -6.43
C ASN A 315 -4.87 9.54 -6.65
N PRO A 316 -5.37 9.49 -7.90
CA PRO A 316 -6.81 9.42 -8.19
C PRO A 316 -7.54 8.25 -7.53
N ALA A 317 -6.85 7.12 -7.33
CA ALA A 317 -7.42 5.93 -6.70
C ALA A 317 -7.72 6.14 -5.20
N LEU A 318 -7.07 7.11 -4.57
CA LEU A 318 -7.28 7.45 -3.16
C LEU A 318 -8.38 8.51 -2.97
N VAL A 319 -8.86 9.13 -4.05
CA VAL A 319 -9.90 10.16 -4.01
C VAL A 319 -11.27 9.49 -3.87
N PRO A 320 -12.05 9.82 -2.82
CA PRO A 320 -13.36 9.23 -2.61
C PRO A 320 -14.30 9.46 -3.81
N GLU A 321 -15.13 8.47 -4.12
CA GLU A 321 -16.14 8.56 -5.19
C GLU A 321 -17.27 9.52 -4.79
N PHE A 322 -17.82 10.29 -5.74
CA PHE A 322 -18.94 11.17 -5.42
C PHE A 322 -20.19 10.39 -4.98
N GLY A 323 -20.43 9.21 -5.55
CA GLY A 323 -21.58 8.35 -5.21
C GLY A 323 -22.95 8.99 -5.46
N HIS A 324 -23.01 10.09 -6.21
CA HIS A 324 -24.24 10.76 -6.64
C HIS A 324 -24.05 11.28 -8.07
N PRO A 325 -24.97 11.02 -9.02
CA PRO A 325 -24.81 11.48 -10.39
C PRO A 325 -25.19 12.96 -10.54
N ARG A 326 -24.48 13.66 -11.43
CA ARG A 326 -24.78 15.05 -11.79
C ARG A 326 -26.08 15.13 -12.60
N GLY A 327 -26.87 16.18 -12.36
CA GLY A 327 -28.01 16.50 -13.22
C GLY A 327 -29.27 15.68 -12.92
N LEU A 328 -29.38 15.07 -11.74
CA LEU A 328 -30.55 14.29 -11.35
C LEU A 328 -31.80 15.17 -11.22
N ASN A 329 -32.88 14.82 -11.91
CA ASN A 329 -34.19 15.48 -11.85
C ASN A 329 -34.14 17.03 -11.92
N PRO A 330 -33.70 17.60 -13.06
CA PRO A 330 -33.62 19.05 -13.22
C PRO A 330 -35.01 19.69 -13.15
N THR A 331 -35.14 20.76 -12.37
CA THR A 331 -36.39 21.52 -12.23
C THR A 331 -36.64 22.52 -13.37
N GLY A 332 -35.67 22.68 -14.27
CA GLY A 332 -35.67 23.71 -15.32
C GLY A 332 -35.23 25.11 -14.83
N THR A 333 -35.06 25.31 -13.52
CA THR A 333 -34.56 26.58 -12.92
C THR A 333 -33.05 26.58 -12.64
N GLY A 334 -32.35 25.50 -13.00
CA GLY A 334 -30.92 25.30 -12.71
C GLY A 334 -30.64 24.44 -11.47
N ASP A 335 -31.69 24.00 -10.78
CA ASP A 335 -31.61 23.13 -9.60
C ASP A 335 -31.89 21.66 -9.95
N CYS A 336 -31.15 20.79 -9.30
CA CYS A 336 -31.22 19.34 -9.41
C CYS A 336 -31.33 18.70 -8.03
N ASP A 337 -31.73 17.44 -7.98
CA ASP A 337 -31.83 16.69 -6.73
C ASP A 337 -30.44 16.24 -6.24
N GLY A 338 -30.10 16.62 -5.02
CA GLY A 338 -28.99 16.11 -4.23
C GLY A 338 -29.41 14.97 -3.30
N ILE A 339 -28.51 14.59 -2.39
CA ILE A 339 -28.77 13.56 -1.38
C ILE A 339 -29.98 13.97 -0.51
N ASN A 340 -30.83 13.00 -0.20
CA ASN A 340 -32.02 13.20 0.63
C ASN A 340 -31.66 13.58 2.07
N ASN A 341 -32.47 14.45 2.67
CA ASN A 341 -32.41 14.75 4.10
C ASN A 341 -32.94 13.56 4.94
N ALA A 342 -32.87 13.67 6.27
CA ALA A 342 -33.39 12.64 7.18
C ALA A 342 -34.90 12.37 7.04
N ALA A 343 -35.65 13.30 6.45
CA ALA A 343 -37.08 13.15 6.15
C ALA A 343 -37.34 12.54 4.75
N GLY A 344 -36.30 12.11 4.03
CA GLY A 344 -36.40 11.48 2.71
C GLY A 344 -36.60 12.47 1.55
N GLN A 345 -36.51 13.77 1.80
CA GLN A 345 -36.69 14.80 0.77
C GLN A 345 -35.35 15.15 0.10
N ALA A 346 -35.31 15.14 -1.24
CA ALA A 346 -34.14 15.52 -2.01
C ALA A 346 -33.79 16.99 -1.78
N ILE A 347 -32.55 17.25 -1.36
CA ILE A 347 -32.06 18.62 -1.17
C ILE A 347 -31.68 19.19 -2.53
N LYS A 348 -32.22 20.37 -2.88
CA LYS A 348 -31.89 21.02 -4.14
C LYS A 348 -30.44 21.51 -4.16
N ILE A 349 -29.73 21.18 -5.23
CA ILE A 349 -28.34 21.56 -5.50
C ILE A 349 -28.24 22.14 -6.91
N PRO A 350 -27.22 22.95 -7.23
CA PRO A 350 -26.98 23.38 -8.61
C PRO A 350 -26.79 22.16 -9.52
N CYS A 351 -27.39 22.13 -10.70
CA CYS A 351 -27.22 21.03 -11.67
C CYS A 351 -25.79 20.87 -12.21
N SER A 352 -24.89 21.82 -11.89
CA SER A 352 -23.45 21.68 -12.12
C SER A 352 -22.74 20.80 -11.10
N CYS A 353 -23.44 20.36 -10.06
CA CYS A 353 -22.91 19.57 -8.96
C CYS A 353 -23.42 18.11 -8.99
N PRO A 354 -22.56 17.12 -8.67
CA PRO A 354 -21.12 17.25 -8.46
C PRO A 354 -20.37 17.67 -9.76
N PRO A 355 -19.16 18.27 -9.64
CA PRO A 355 -18.36 18.69 -10.80
C PRO A 355 -17.90 17.48 -11.64
N ASP A 356 -17.28 17.76 -12.80
CA ASP A 356 -16.53 16.71 -13.50
C ASP A 356 -15.42 16.16 -12.59
N ARG A 357 -15.21 14.84 -12.63
CA ARG A 357 -14.29 14.17 -11.72
C ARG A 357 -12.84 14.51 -12.02
N ALA A 358 -12.45 14.64 -13.28
CA ALA A 358 -11.08 14.99 -13.65
C ALA A 358 -10.77 16.44 -13.24
N ASP A 359 -11.72 17.36 -13.46
CA ASP A 359 -11.60 18.75 -13.03
C ASP A 359 -11.51 18.84 -11.50
N PHE A 360 -12.32 18.06 -10.76
CA PHE A 360 -12.24 17.99 -9.31
C PHE A 360 -10.89 17.49 -8.81
N ILE A 361 -10.36 16.41 -9.40
CA ILE A 361 -9.05 15.85 -9.02
C ILE A 361 -7.93 16.85 -9.31
N LYS A 362 -8.04 17.64 -10.39
CA LYS A 362 -7.11 18.71 -10.69
C LYS A 362 -7.16 19.81 -9.63
N SER A 363 -8.34 20.26 -9.23
CA SER A 363 -8.51 21.23 -8.13
C SER A 363 -8.00 20.68 -6.79
N LEU A 364 -8.27 19.42 -6.48
CA LEU A 364 -7.79 18.74 -5.27
C LEU A 364 -6.26 18.66 -5.27
N SER A 365 -5.65 18.29 -6.40
CA SER A 365 -4.19 18.25 -6.57
C SER A 365 -3.56 19.61 -6.32
N ALA A 366 -4.18 20.69 -6.81
CA ALA A 366 -3.70 22.05 -6.58
C ALA A 366 -3.80 22.45 -5.10
N ASN A 367 -4.90 22.10 -4.42
CA ASN A 367 -5.07 22.37 -2.99
C ASN A 367 -4.04 21.62 -2.13
N VAL A 368 -3.78 20.35 -2.45
CA VAL A 368 -2.80 19.53 -1.73
C VAL A 368 -1.38 20.01 -1.97
N ALA A 369 -1.04 20.37 -3.22
CA ALA A 369 0.27 20.95 -3.54
C ALA A 369 0.51 22.28 -2.82
N ALA A 370 -0.54 23.09 -2.62
CA ALA A 370 -0.47 24.34 -1.86
C ALA A 370 -0.48 24.13 -0.32
N GLY A 371 -0.95 22.98 0.17
CA GLY A 371 -1.20 22.72 1.60
C GLY A 371 -2.42 23.47 2.18
N PHE A 372 -3.20 24.13 1.33
CA PHE A 372 -4.42 24.87 1.67
C PHE A 372 -5.35 24.95 0.45
N ALA A 373 -6.63 25.25 0.66
CA ALA A 373 -7.57 25.43 -0.44
C ALA A 373 -7.20 26.69 -1.24
N VAL A 374 -6.83 26.56 -2.51
CA VAL A 374 -6.29 27.66 -3.34
C VAL A 374 -7.26 28.84 -3.41
N ASN A 375 -8.56 28.57 -3.50
CA ASN A 375 -9.60 29.62 -3.52
C ASN A 375 -10.10 30.02 -2.13
N ASN A 376 -9.56 29.44 -1.06
CA ASN A 376 -9.81 29.81 0.34
C ASN A 376 -8.60 29.48 1.23
N PRO A 377 -7.51 30.27 1.15
CA PRO A 377 -6.22 29.92 1.76
C PRO A 377 -6.23 29.78 3.29
N SER A 378 -7.28 30.28 3.95
CA SER A 378 -7.50 30.14 5.39
C SER A 378 -7.78 28.68 5.82
N VAL A 379 -8.16 27.81 4.88
CA VAL A 379 -8.46 26.39 5.16
C VAL A 379 -7.30 25.51 4.71
N ARG A 380 -6.64 24.82 5.64
CA ARG A 380 -5.57 23.85 5.36
C ARG A 380 -6.14 22.61 4.68
N VAL A 381 -5.35 22.04 3.77
CA VAL A 381 -5.69 20.80 3.07
C VAL A 381 -4.50 19.86 3.17
N SER A 382 -4.77 18.64 3.62
CA SER A 382 -3.81 17.55 3.74
C SER A 382 -4.43 16.30 3.13
N PHE A 383 -3.62 15.49 2.46
CA PHE A 383 -4.09 14.30 1.74
C PHE A 383 -3.13 13.14 1.99
N PRO A 384 -3.23 12.49 3.16
CA PRO A 384 -2.38 11.36 3.52
C PRO A 384 -2.68 10.14 2.63
N THR A 385 -1.65 9.35 2.35
CA THR A 385 -1.71 8.24 1.40
C THR A 385 -1.89 6.86 2.04
N ASP A 386 -1.76 6.74 3.36
CA ASP A 386 -1.97 5.48 4.05
C ASP A 386 -3.45 5.12 4.22
N ASP A 387 -3.68 3.88 4.61
CA ASP A 387 -5.02 3.29 4.75
C ASP A 387 -5.59 3.35 6.15
N SER A 388 -4.96 4.09 7.06
CA SER A 388 -5.50 4.29 8.40
C SER A 388 -6.87 4.98 8.32
N LYS A 389 -7.68 4.70 9.32
CA LYS A 389 -8.98 5.36 9.49
C LYS A 389 -8.84 6.88 9.54
N ALA A 390 -7.79 7.40 10.20
CA ALA A 390 -7.50 8.83 10.26
C ALA A 390 -7.22 9.40 8.86
N SER A 391 -6.34 8.73 8.10
CA SER A 391 -5.97 9.18 6.76
C SER A 391 -7.12 9.11 5.76
N LYS A 392 -7.99 8.10 5.87
CA LYS A 392 -9.23 8.03 5.09
C LYS A 392 -10.20 9.16 5.42
N LEU A 393 -10.36 9.51 6.70
CA LEU A 393 -11.21 10.63 7.12
C LEU A 393 -10.64 11.97 6.66
N GLU A 394 -9.32 12.14 6.71
CA GLU A 394 -8.65 13.36 6.26
C GLU A 394 -8.74 13.55 4.75
N ARG A 395 -8.63 12.46 3.97
CA ARG A 395 -8.90 12.49 2.52
C ARG A 395 -10.34 12.90 2.19
N ILE A 396 -11.33 12.41 2.93
CA ILE A 396 -12.73 12.84 2.76
C ILE A 396 -12.89 14.32 3.14
N GLN A 397 -12.24 14.77 4.22
CA GLN A 397 -12.28 16.17 4.62
C GLN A 397 -11.66 17.09 3.56
N ALA A 398 -10.51 16.71 2.98
CA ALA A 398 -9.87 17.42 1.89
C ALA A 398 -10.76 17.47 0.64
N ALA A 399 -11.47 16.38 0.33
CA ALA A 399 -12.43 16.31 -0.76
C ALA A 399 -13.63 17.24 -0.54
N LEU A 400 -14.20 17.27 0.67
CA LEU A 400 -15.28 18.19 1.05
C LEU A 400 -14.86 19.66 0.98
N VAL A 401 -13.68 19.99 1.53
CA VAL A 401 -13.12 21.35 1.46
C VAL A 401 -12.90 21.77 0.01
N THR A 402 -12.35 20.89 -0.83
CA THR A 402 -12.16 21.18 -2.24
C THR A 402 -13.49 21.43 -2.94
N LEU A 403 -14.49 20.58 -2.70
CA LEU A 403 -15.82 20.66 -3.28
C LEU A 403 -16.51 22.00 -2.97
N GLN A 404 -16.42 22.44 -1.70
CA GLN A 404 -17.04 23.68 -1.22
C GLN A 404 -16.32 24.95 -1.68
N ASN A 405 -15.04 24.85 -2.07
CA ASN A 405 -14.21 26.00 -2.44
C ASN A 405 -13.77 25.98 -3.91
N LEU A 406 -14.51 25.31 -4.81
CA LEU A 406 -14.13 25.20 -6.23
C LEU A 406 -14.03 26.54 -6.96
N LYS A 407 -14.84 27.54 -6.58
CA LYS A 407 -14.92 28.85 -7.26
C LYS A 407 -14.74 30.05 -6.32
N GLY A 408 -14.43 29.81 -5.05
CA GLY A 408 -14.29 30.84 -4.01
C GLY A 408 -14.68 30.32 -2.62
N PRO A 409 -14.50 31.11 -1.54
CA PRO A 409 -14.85 30.70 -0.18
C PRO A 409 -16.35 30.35 -0.06
N GLY A 410 -16.66 29.06 0.12
CA GLY A 410 -18.04 28.56 0.16
C GLY A 410 -18.81 28.64 -1.17
N VAL A 411 -18.14 29.05 -2.25
CA VAL A 411 -18.72 29.12 -3.60
C VAL A 411 -18.25 27.89 -4.37
N GLY A 412 -19.01 26.81 -4.26
CA GLY A 412 -18.69 25.52 -4.84
C GLY A 412 -19.90 24.61 -4.83
N CYS A 413 -19.65 23.30 -4.82
CA CYS A 413 -20.71 22.32 -4.69
C CYS A 413 -20.98 22.00 -3.21
N PRO A 414 -22.25 21.99 -2.78
CA PRO A 414 -22.58 21.67 -1.40
C PRO A 414 -22.28 20.19 -1.10
N ALA A 415 -21.97 19.84 0.14
CA ALA A 415 -21.60 18.46 0.53
C ALA A 415 -22.68 17.43 0.12
N VAL A 416 -23.95 17.83 0.17
CA VAL A 416 -25.12 17.04 -0.24
C VAL A 416 -25.20 16.74 -1.73
N SER A 417 -24.28 17.27 -2.55
CA SER A 417 -24.10 16.85 -3.95
C SER A 417 -23.28 15.56 -4.10
N THR A 418 -22.80 15.00 -2.99
CA THR A 418 -21.99 13.79 -2.94
C THR A 418 -22.36 12.96 -1.70
N THR A 419 -21.89 11.72 -1.66
CA THR A 419 -22.04 10.81 -0.51
C THR A 419 -20.88 10.91 0.48
N PHE A 420 -20.02 11.92 0.38
CA PHE A 420 -18.83 12.06 1.24
C PHE A 420 -19.14 12.05 2.73
N LEU A 421 -20.24 12.67 3.18
CA LEU A 421 -20.65 12.63 4.59
C LEU A 421 -21.07 11.22 5.04
N ALA A 422 -21.75 10.46 4.17
CA ALA A 422 -22.11 9.07 4.44
C ALA A 422 -20.87 8.17 4.46
N GLN A 423 -19.92 8.39 3.55
CA GLN A 423 -18.64 7.68 3.53
C GLN A 423 -17.80 8.01 4.78
N GLN A 424 -17.78 9.26 5.21
CA GLN A 424 -17.10 9.69 6.44
C GLN A 424 -17.67 8.91 7.65
N LYS A 425 -19.00 8.87 7.75
CA LYS A 425 -19.70 8.14 8.80
C LYS A 425 -19.42 6.64 8.75
N ALA A 426 -19.45 6.02 7.57
CA ALA A 426 -19.15 4.60 7.41
C ALA A 426 -17.73 4.24 7.87
N ILE A 427 -16.76 5.12 7.61
CA ILE A 427 -15.37 4.95 8.06
C ILE A 427 -15.27 5.14 9.57
N GLN A 428 -15.98 6.11 10.16
CA GLN A 428 -16.07 6.33 11.61
C GLN A 428 -16.69 5.13 12.34
N ASP A 429 -17.70 4.49 11.75
CA ASP A 429 -18.42 3.38 12.37
C ASP A 429 -17.70 2.01 12.14
N GLY A 430 -16.70 1.96 11.26
CA GLY A 430 -15.91 0.74 10.98
C GLY A 430 -14.79 0.41 11.98
N PRO A 431 -14.36 -0.88 12.07
CA PRO A 431 -13.32 -1.33 12.99
C PRO A 431 -11.95 -0.71 12.67
N ASN A 432 -11.20 -0.33 13.71
CA ASN A 432 -9.86 0.23 13.57
C ASN A 432 -8.86 -0.85 13.12
N THR A 433 -8.55 -0.92 11.82
CA THR A 433 -7.37 -1.65 11.33
C THR A 433 -6.14 -0.74 11.45
N PRO A 434 -5.13 -1.08 12.28
CA PRO A 434 -3.88 -0.33 12.35
C PRO A 434 -3.17 -0.34 10.99
N ALA A 435 -2.55 0.79 10.61
CA ALA A 435 -1.73 0.86 9.42
C ALA A 435 -0.55 -0.13 9.51
N PRO A 436 -0.21 -0.85 8.42
CA PRO A 436 1.03 -1.61 8.35
C PRO A 436 2.22 -0.67 8.59
N ALA A 437 3.13 -1.07 9.49
CA ALA A 437 4.34 -0.31 9.74
C ALA A 437 5.13 -0.14 8.43
N PRO A 438 5.69 1.06 8.14
CA PRO A 438 6.53 1.28 6.98
C PRO A 438 7.65 0.23 6.92
N ALA A 439 7.80 -0.43 5.76
CA ALA A 439 8.88 -1.40 5.57
C ALA A 439 10.24 -0.75 5.86
N PRO A 440 11.08 -1.33 6.73
CA PRO A 440 12.34 -0.73 7.11
C PRO A 440 13.26 -0.58 5.89
N LYS A 441 13.77 0.63 5.71
CA LYS A 441 14.87 0.91 4.78
C LYS A 441 16.08 0.03 5.18
N PRO A 442 16.71 -0.71 4.26
CA PRO A 442 17.89 -1.52 4.57
C PRO A 442 18.97 -0.68 5.25
N ALA A 443 19.42 -1.11 6.42
CA ALA A 443 20.50 -0.48 7.17
C ALA A 443 21.83 -0.61 6.39
N PRO A 444 22.65 0.45 6.33
CA PRO A 444 24.02 0.34 5.82
C PRO A 444 24.83 -0.66 6.67
N ALA A 445 25.56 -1.56 6.01
CA ALA A 445 26.40 -2.54 6.66
C ALA A 445 27.49 -1.87 7.54
N PRO A 446 27.77 -2.39 8.75
CA PRO A 446 28.85 -1.88 9.60
C PRO A 446 30.22 -2.03 8.93
N ALA A 447 31.03 -0.97 9.02
CA ALA A 447 32.41 -1.00 8.57
C ALA A 447 33.25 -1.96 9.43
N PRO A 448 34.02 -2.89 8.83
CA PRO A 448 34.85 -3.82 9.58
C PRO A 448 36.04 -3.14 10.26
N LYS A 449 36.32 -3.59 11.49
CA LYS A 449 37.47 -3.20 12.31
C LYS A 449 38.79 -3.55 11.60
N PRO A 450 39.80 -2.65 11.54
CA PRO A 450 41.09 -2.93 10.92
C PRO A 450 41.85 -4.06 11.65
N ALA A 451 42.33 -5.03 10.89
CA ALA A 451 43.27 -6.06 11.34
C ALA A 451 44.72 -5.53 11.30
N PRO A 452 45.62 -5.97 12.20
CA PRO A 452 47.03 -5.57 12.19
C PRO A 452 47.76 -6.01 10.92
N ALA A 453 48.64 -5.14 10.42
CA ALA A 453 49.34 -5.27 9.15
C ALA A 453 50.44 -6.35 9.16
N PRO A 454 50.43 -7.29 8.19
CA PRO A 454 51.61 -8.06 7.80
C PRO A 454 52.50 -7.28 6.83
N ALA A 455 53.82 -7.47 6.96
CA ALA A 455 54.88 -6.82 6.21
C ALA A 455 54.80 -7.03 4.67
N PRO A 456 55.33 -6.07 3.87
CA PRO A 456 55.01 -5.93 2.46
C PRO A 456 55.74 -6.94 1.57
N LYS A 457 54.98 -7.56 0.64
CA LYS A 457 55.50 -8.14 -0.60
C LYS A 457 55.09 -7.23 -1.77
N PRO A 458 56.01 -6.87 -2.68
CA PRO A 458 55.72 -5.92 -3.76
C PRO A 458 54.98 -6.60 -4.93
N VAL A 459 53.72 -6.22 -5.19
CA VAL A 459 52.88 -6.63 -6.35
C VAL A 459 51.86 -5.51 -6.66
N PRO A 460 51.48 -5.27 -7.94
CA PRO A 460 51.21 -3.93 -8.51
C PRO A 460 49.81 -3.32 -8.26
N ALA A 461 49.70 -2.05 -8.64
CA ALA A 461 48.62 -1.09 -8.38
C ALA A 461 47.16 -1.65 -8.46
N PRO A 462 46.28 -1.32 -7.49
CA PRO A 462 44.87 -1.70 -7.53
C PRO A 462 44.08 -0.89 -8.59
N ALA A 463 43.31 -1.61 -9.40
CA ALA A 463 42.26 -1.06 -10.26
C ALA A 463 41.06 -0.52 -9.43
N PRO A 464 40.37 0.53 -9.89
CA PRO A 464 39.28 1.18 -9.14
C PRO A 464 38.04 0.31 -8.95
N ALA A 465 37.37 0.51 -7.81
CA ALA A 465 36.20 -0.23 -7.32
C ALA A 465 35.01 -0.21 -8.30
N ARG A 466 34.39 -1.38 -8.53
CA ARG A 466 33.21 -1.54 -9.39
C ARG A 466 31.91 -1.11 -8.65
N PRO A 467 31.03 -0.32 -9.28
CA PRO A 467 29.68 -0.05 -8.76
C PRO A 467 28.78 -1.29 -8.93
N ALA A 468 27.68 -1.35 -8.17
CA ALA A 468 26.67 -2.40 -8.22
C ALA A 468 26.24 -2.68 -9.68
N GLY A 469 26.77 -3.77 -10.25
CA GLY A 469 26.65 -4.09 -11.66
C GLY A 469 25.68 -5.24 -11.92
N VAL A 470 25.27 -5.37 -13.18
CA VAL A 470 24.56 -6.57 -13.65
C VAL A 470 25.38 -7.83 -13.34
N ASN A 471 24.72 -8.93 -12.98
CA ASN A 471 25.42 -10.20 -12.77
C ASN A 471 26.14 -10.61 -14.07
N PRO A 472 27.49 -10.67 -14.11
CA PRO A 472 28.25 -10.97 -15.32
C PRO A 472 27.95 -12.35 -15.93
N ALA A 473 27.38 -13.27 -15.15
CA ALA A 473 26.95 -14.58 -15.62
C ALA A 473 25.67 -14.52 -16.47
N LEU A 474 24.85 -13.47 -16.29
CA LEU A 474 23.62 -13.27 -17.06
C LEU A 474 23.83 -12.43 -18.32
N VAL A 475 25.02 -11.85 -18.49
CA VAL A 475 25.36 -11.04 -19.67
C VAL A 475 25.64 -11.99 -20.84
N PRO A 476 24.86 -11.91 -21.94
CA PRO A 476 25.08 -12.74 -23.12
C PRO A 476 26.49 -12.59 -23.67
N ASP A 477 27.03 -13.68 -24.21
CA ASP A 477 28.30 -13.63 -24.92
C ASP A 477 28.12 -12.85 -26.23
N LEU A 478 29.08 -11.96 -26.54
CA LEU A 478 29.08 -11.24 -27.81
C LEU A 478 29.36 -12.20 -28.98
N GLY A 479 30.08 -13.31 -28.71
CA GLY A 479 30.26 -14.42 -29.65
C GLY A 479 30.94 -14.06 -30.97
N HIS A 480 31.68 -12.95 -31.02
CA HIS A 480 32.49 -12.53 -32.17
C HIS A 480 33.75 -11.80 -31.69
N ALA A 481 34.88 -12.03 -32.35
CA ALA A 481 36.15 -11.41 -31.97
C ALA A 481 36.33 -10.06 -32.65
N ARG A 482 36.91 -9.10 -31.92
CA ARG A 482 37.30 -7.80 -32.47
C ARG A 482 38.48 -7.95 -33.43
N GLY A 483 38.50 -7.16 -34.51
CA GLY A 483 39.69 -6.99 -35.34
C GLY A 483 39.91 -8.09 -36.38
N LEU A 484 38.89 -8.87 -36.74
CA LEU A 484 39.03 -9.92 -37.75
C LEU A 484 39.18 -9.34 -39.16
N ASN A 485 40.22 -9.79 -39.89
CA ASN A 485 40.50 -9.44 -41.28
C ASN A 485 40.39 -7.92 -41.58
N PRO A 486 41.24 -7.09 -40.96
CA PRO A 486 41.19 -5.65 -41.13
C PRO A 486 41.49 -5.27 -42.59
N THR A 487 40.69 -4.36 -43.14
CA THR A 487 40.96 -3.70 -44.41
C THR A 487 41.84 -2.47 -44.16
N ALA A 488 42.51 -1.97 -45.20
CA ALA A 488 43.27 -0.73 -45.13
C ALA A 488 42.39 0.52 -44.86
N THR A 489 41.05 0.38 -44.90
CA THR A 489 40.07 1.46 -44.66
C THR A 489 39.60 1.54 -43.20
N GLY A 490 40.05 0.63 -42.31
CA GLY A 490 39.64 0.60 -40.90
C GLY A 490 38.39 -0.25 -40.60
N ASP A 491 37.94 -1.03 -41.60
CA ASP A 491 36.82 -1.95 -41.47
C ASP A 491 37.30 -3.38 -41.21
N CYS A 492 36.58 -4.10 -40.37
CA CYS A 492 36.83 -5.49 -40.02
C CYS A 492 35.61 -6.35 -40.35
N ASP A 493 35.83 -7.65 -40.41
CA ASP A 493 34.77 -8.64 -40.68
C ASP A 493 33.86 -8.80 -39.45
N GLY A 494 32.58 -8.51 -39.61
CA GLY A 494 31.50 -8.83 -38.68
C GLY A 494 30.89 -10.21 -38.96
N VAL A 495 29.75 -10.50 -38.34
CA VAL A 495 28.99 -11.72 -38.61
C VAL A 495 28.35 -11.68 -40.00
N LYS A 496 28.06 -12.87 -40.54
CA LYS A 496 27.40 -13.01 -41.84
C LYS A 496 25.93 -12.58 -41.76
N ASN A 497 25.44 -11.87 -42.78
CA ASN A 497 24.02 -11.56 -42.92
C ASN A 497 23.21 -12.79 -43.35
N ALA A 498 21.88 -12.63 -43.49
CA ALA A 498 20.99 -13.71 -43.92
C ALA A 498 21.32 -14.27 -45.33
N ALA A 499 22.02 -13.50 -46.17
CA ALA A 499 22.50 -13.92 -47.49
C ALA A 499 23.88 -14.60 -47.44
N GLY A 500 24.46 -14.84 -46.25
CA GLY A 500 25.76 -15.47 -46.08
C GLY A 500 26.96 -14.56 -46.32
N GLN A 501 26.74 -13.27 -46.58
CA GLN A 501 27.79 -12.28 -46.83
C GLN A 501 28.32 -11.70 -45.51
N VAL A 502 29.64 -11.56 -45.40
CA VAL A 502 30.29 -10.94 -44.25
C VAL A 502 29.99 -9.44 -44.23
N VAL A 503 29.42 -8.94 -43.12
CA VAL A 503 29.12 -7.51 -42.96
C VAL A 503 30.37 -6.79 -42.44
N LYS A 504 30.79 -5.71 -43.09
CA LYS A 504 31.90 -4.88 -42.62
C LYS A 504 31.46 -4.03 -41.42
N VAL A 505 32.29 -4.02 -40.37
CA VAL A 505 32.05 -3.28 -39.13
C VAL A 505 33.33 -2.52 -38.73
N PRO A 506 33.25 -1.43 -37.95
CA PRO A 506 34.45 -0.76 -37.47
C PRO A 506 35.37 -1.74 -36.71
N CYS A 507 36.69 -1.67 -36.92
CA CYS A 507 37.64 -2.55 -36.22
C CYS A 507 37.70 -2.33 -34.68
N SER A 508 37.05 -1.29 -34.16
CA SER A 508 36.80 -1.10 -32.73
C SER A 508 35.69 -1.99 -32.18
N CYS A 509 34.92 -2.66 -33.04
CA CYS A 509 33.76 -3.46 -32.68
C CYS A 509 34.01 -4.97 -32.84
N PRO A 510 33.46 -5.81 -31.94
CA PRO A 510 32.78 -5.43 -30.71
C PRO A 510 33.76 -4.86 -29.65
N PRO A 511 33.27 -4.11 -28.64
CA PRO A 511 34.08 -3.72 -27.49
C PRO A 511 34.57 -4.96 -26.73
N ASP A 512 35.61 -4.80 -25.92
CA ASP A 512 36.00 -5.87 -24.99
C ASP A 512 34.87 -6.13 -23.98
N ARG A 513 34.84 -7.37 -23.47
CA ARG A 513 33.75 -7.85 -22.61
C ARG A 513 33.60 -7.02 -21.34
N GLU A 514 34.70 -6.51 -20.77
CA GLU A 514 34.63 -5.72 -19.55
C GLU A 514 34.06 -4.33 -19.80
N THR A 515 34.52 -3.66 -20.85
CA THR A 515 33.97 -2.37 -21.31
C THR A 515 32.48 -2.48 -21.61
N PHE A 516 32.07 -3.58 -22.27
CA PHE A 516 30.67 -3.84 -22.54
C PHE A 516 29.83 -4.03 -21.26
N ILE A 517 30.30 -4.87 -20.32
CA ILE A 517 29.61 -5.11 -19.04
C ILE A 517 29.48 -3.80 -18.23
N ARG A 518 30.49 -2.93 -18.27
CA ARG A 518 30.45 -1.63 -17.59
C ARG A 518 29.37 -0.72 -18.19
N ALA A 519 29.30 -0.62 -19.52
CA ALA A 519 28.27 0.16 -20.21
C ALA A 519 26.86 -0.41 -19.95
N LEU A 520 26.70 -1.74 -20.01
CA LEU A 520 25.44 -2.40 -19.72
C LEU A 520 25.01 -2.18 -18.26
N SER A 521 25.94 -2.26 -17.30
CA SER A 521 25.66 -2.00 -15.89
C SER A 521 25.15 -0.57 -15.67
N ALA A 522 25.75 0.43 -16.32
CA ALA A 522 25.32 1.81 -16.22
C ALA A 522 23.90 2.02 -16.81
N ASN A 523 23.63 1.38 -17.94
CA ASN A 523 22.31 1.41 -18.59
C ASN A 523 21.22 0.77 -17.70
N VAL A 524 21.51 -0.38 -17.10
CA VAL A 524 20.56 -1.07 -16.22
C VAL A 524 20.34 -0.30 -14.92
N ALA A 525 21.39 0.26 -14.32
CA ALA A 525 21.26 1.10 -13.14
C ALA A 525 20.40 2.36 -13.40
N ALA A 526 20.46 2.91 -14.61
CA ALA A 526 19.64 4.04 -15.03
C ALA A 526 18.22 3.66 -15.48
N GLY A 527 17.92 2.36 -15.68
CA GLY A 527 16.68 1.87 -16.29
C GLY A 527 16.48 2.29 -17.77
N ARG A 528 17.52 2.84 -18.40
CA ARG A 528 17.52 3.41 -19.76
C ARG A 528 18.94 3.55 -20.29
N ALA A 529 19.10 3.72 -21.60
CA ALA A 529 20.43 3.86 -22.20
C ALA A 529 21.01 5.22 -21.78
N VAL A 530 22.16 5.22 -21.09
CA VAL A 530 22.76 6.44 -20.55
C VAL A 530 23.07 7.44 -21.66
N ASN A 531 23.57 6.96 -22.80
CA ASN A 531 23.88 7.79 -23.97
C ASN A 531 22.70 7.94 -24.95
N ASN A 532 21.55 7.34 -24.64
CA ASN A 532 20.30 7.53 -25.38
C ASN A 532 19.09 7.40 -24.44
N PRO A 533 18.82 8.42 -23.60
CA PRO A 533 17.87 8.31 -22.49
C PRO A 533 16.42 8.04 -22.90
N ASN A 534 16.09 8.17 -24.19
CA ASN A 534 14.77 7.87 -24.75
C ASN A 534 14.51 6.37 -24.88
N VAL A 535 15.56 5.53 -24.82
CA VAL A 535 15.43 4.07 -24.93
C VAL A 535 15.49 3.46 -23.54
N ARG A 536 14.36 2.89 -23.10
CA ARG A 536 14.27 2.17 -21.82
C ARG A 536 14.89 0.78 -21.93
N LEU A 537 15.45 0.32 -20.81
CA LEU A 537 16.14 -0.96 -20.72
C LEU A 537 15.59 -1.74 -19.54
N SER A 538 15.36 -3.04 -19.75
CA SER A 538 15.03 -4.00 -18.71
C SER A 538 16.04 -5.14 -18.75
N PHE A 539 16.53 -5.55 -17.59
CA PHE A 539 17.50 -6.65 -17.45
C PHE A 539 17.02 -7.62 -16.37
N PRO A 540 15.98 -8.41 -16.67
CA PRO A 540 15.43 -9.38 -15.72
C PRO A 540 16.45 -10.49 -15.41
N THR A 541 16.34 -11.09 -14.23
CA THR A 541 17.32 -12.07 -13.72
C THR A 541 16.86 -13.52 -13.78
N ASP A 542 15.59 -13.78 -14.10
CA ASP A 542 15.07 -15.14 -14.21
C ASP A 542 15.47 -15.82 -15.53
N ASN A 543 15.20 -17.12 -15.63
CA ASN A 543 15.64 -17.97 -16.74
C ASN A 543 14.58 -18.18 -17.83
N SER A 544 13.46 -17.45 -17.81
CA SER A 544 12.46 -17.57 -18.87
C SER A 544 13.03 -17.16 -20.24
N LYS A 545 12.45 -17.69 -21.33
CA LYS A 545 12.81 -17.29 -22.69
C LYS A 545 12.61 -15.78 -22.89
N ASP A 546 11.56 -15.20 -22.31
CA ASP A 546 11.28 -13.77 -22.36
C ASP A 546 12.36 -12.96 -21.65
N SER A 547 12.84 -13.41 -20.49
CA SER A 547 13.92 -12.74 -19.77
C SER A 547 15.27 -12.89 -20.46
N GLN A 548 15.54 -14.03 -21.10
CA GLN A 548 16.71 -14.19 -21.95
C GLN A 548 16.64 -13.26 -23.18
N ALA A 549 15.48 -13.13 -23.83
CA ALA A 549 15.28 -12.21 -24.93
C ALA A 549 15.42 -10.75 -24.50
N ALA A 550 14.87 -10.36 -23.35
CA ALA A 550 15.01 -9.02 -22.78
C ALA A 550 16.48 -8.66 -22.49
N ARG A 551 17.27 -9.59 -21.95
CA ARG A 551 18.72 -9.40 -21.75
C ARG A 551 19.46 -9.23 -23.08
N LEU A 552 19.14 -10.02 -24.10
CA LEU A 552 19.72 -9.91 -25.44
C LEU A 552 19.36 -8.58 -26.12
N ILE A 553 18.11 -8.14 -25.99
CA ILE A 553 17.66 -6.82 -26.48
C ILE A 553 18.41 -5.70 -25.73
N ALA A 554 18.55 -5.79 -24.42
CA ALA A 554 19.29 -4.82 -23.63
C ALA A 554 20.77 -4.74 -24.01
N SER A 555 21.38 -5.89 -24.30
CA SER A 555 22.74 -6.00 -24.82
C SER A 555 22.89 -5.36 -26.21
N LEU A 556 21.95 -5.58 -27.13
CA LEU A 556 21.94 -4.95 -28.47
C LEU A 556 21.78 -3.42 -28.39
N ILE A 557 20.85 -2.93 -27.57
CA ILE A 557 20.65 -1.49 -27.33
C ILE A 557 21.92 -0.87 -26.75
N THR A 558 22.55 -1.54 -25.78
CA THR A 558 23.80 -1.06 -25.19
C THR A 558 24.92 -0.98 -26.23
N LEU A 559 25.06 -1.99 -27.08
CA LEU A 559 26.04 -2.04 -28.16
C LEU A 559 25.87 -0.88 -29.15
N GLN A 560 24.63 -0.57 -29.54
CA GLN A 560 24.30 0.48 -30.51
C GLN A 560 24.42 1.90 -29.96
N ASN A 561 24.44 2.07 -28.64
CA ASN A 561 24.45 3.38 -27.98
C ASN A 561 25.69 3.58 -27.09
N LEU A 562 26.83 2.95 -27.41
CA LEU A 562 28.05 3.04 -26.59
C LEU A 562 28.61 4.47 -26.49
N ASN A 563 28.49 5.29 -27.54
CA ASN A 563 29.09 6.63 -27.63
C ASN A 563 28.07 7.73 -28.01
N GLY A 564 26.77 7.44 -28.00
CA GLY A 564 25.71 8.38 -28.35
C GLY A 564 24.51 7.69 -29.02
N PRO A 565 23.41 8.40 -29.31
CA PRO A 565 22.24 7.82 -29.98
C PRO A 565 22.60 7.25 -31.35
N GLY A 566 22.57 5.92 -31.48
CA GLY A 566 22.98 5.21 -32.71
C GLY A 566 24.47 5.28 -33.03
N VAL A 567 25.29 5.86 -32.15
CA VAL A 567 26.75 5.96 -32.29
C VAL A 567 27.37 4.89 -31.39
N GLY A 568 27.60 3.72 -31.95
CA GLY A 568 28.11 2.55 -31.25
C GLY A 568 28.53 1.46 -32.22
N CYS A 569 28.51 0.22 -31.76
CA CYS A 569 28.82 -0.92 -32.61
C CYS A 569 27.55 -1.46 -33.29
N PRO A 570 27.59 -1.72 -34.61
CA PRO A 570 26.46 -2.31 -35.31
C PRO A 570 26.19 -3.72 -34.75
N ALA A 571 24.94 -4.17 -34.76
CA ALA A 571 24.57 -5.50 -34.27
C ALA A 571 25.36 -6.62 -34.97
N ALA A 572 25.73 -6.39 -36.24
CA ALA A 572 26.57 -7.27 -37.03
C ALA A 572 28.01 -7.45 -36.50
N SER A 573 28.44 -6.72 -35.47
CA SER A 573 29.73 -6.98 -34.81
C SER A 573 29.65 -8.09 -33.75
N THR A 574 28.49 -8.72 -33.56
CA THR A 574 28.23 -9.74 -32.53
C THR A 574 27.25 -10.79 -33.04
N THR A 575 27.10 -11.90 -32.30
CA THR A 575 26.09 -12.93 -32.56
C THR A 575 24.78 -12.70 -31.80
N LEU A 576 24.63 -11.57 -31.10
CA LEU A 576 23.46 -11.29 -30.24
C LEU A 576 22.13 -11.35 -31.00
N SER A 577 22.08 -10.88 -32.26
CA SER A 577 20.87 -10.98 -33.09
C SER A 577 20.50 -12.43 -33.42
N ALA A 578 21.48 -13.29 -33.64
CA ALA A 578 21.25 -14.72 -33.88
C ALA A 578 20.84 -15.44 -32.59
N GLN A 579 21.45 -15.10 -31.46
CA GLN A 579 21.06 -15.59 -30.14
C GLN A 579 19.62 -15.18 -29.79
N LEU A 580 19.22 -13.94 -30.09
CA LEU A 580 17.85 -13.47 -29.88
C LEU A 580 16.86 -14.26 -30.73
N ALA A 581 17.17 -14.46 -32.01
CA ALA A 581 16.37 -15.29 -32.89
C ALA A 581 16.27 -16.75 -32.42
N ALA A 582 17.30 -17.30 -31.78
CA ALA A 582 17.30 -18.66 -31.23
C ALA A 582 16.44 -18.78 -29.97
N VAL A 583 16.45 -17.77 -29.09
CA VAL A 583 15.64 -17.75 -27.86
C VAL A 583 14.15 -17.53 -28.16
N GLN A 584 13.84 -16.82 -29.25
CA GLN A 584 12.46 -16.56 -29.70
C GLN A 584 11.83 -17.71 -30.50
N ARG A 585 12.59 -18.74 -30.85
CA ARG A 585 12.09 -20.02 -31.40
C ARG A 585 11.75 -20.98 -30.26
#